data_AF-A0A9E2GKL8-F1
#
_entry.id   AF-A0A9E2GKL8-F1
#
_cell.length_a   1.000
_cell.length_b   1.000
_cell.length_c   1.000
_cell.angle_alpha   90.00
_cell.angle_beta   90.00
_cell.angle_gamma   90.00
#
_symmetry.space_group_name_H-M   'P 1'
#
loop_
_entity.id
_entity.type
_entity.pdbx_description
1 polymer ?
#
loop_
_entity_poly.entity_id
_entity_poly.type
_entity_poly.pdbx_seq_one_letter_code
_entity_poly.pdbx_strand_id
1 'polypeptide(L)'
;MVTRVVVGAHYGLKDWLAQRITAAFMVAYTLLMAVLIPFANDGYEGWRDLMANGFVRFVTFLFIVSLCYHAWVGIRDIWMDYVKPTAVRLTLHVLTAMALIGYAGWAAQIIWRL
;
A
#
# COMPACT_ATOMS: atom_id res chain seq x y z
N MET A 1 2.02 -37.77 -24.48
CA MET A 1 3.08 -37.18 -23.64
C MET A 1 2.65 -35.77 -23.28
N VAL A 2 2.40 -35.45 -22.00
CA VAL A 2 2.06 -34.08 -21.60
C VAL A 2 3.34 -33.25 -21.65
N THR A 3 3.40 -32.27 -22.53
CA THR A 3 4.53 -31.34 -22.64
C THR A 3 4.60 -30.53 -21.35
N ARG A 4 5.57 -30.82 -20.49
CA ARG A 4 5.83 -30.01 -19.30
C ARG A 4 6.40 -28.69 -19.77
N VAL A 5 5.59 -27.63 -19.74
CA VAL A 5 6.10 -26.27 -19.91
C VAL A 5 6.92 -25.98 -18.66
N VAL A 6 8.25 -26.03 -18.78
CA VAL A 6 9.17 -25.60 -17.71
C VAL A 6 9.14 -24.07 -17.68
N VAL A 7 8.08 -23.50 -17.12
CA VAL A 7 8.06 -22.10 -16.71
C VAL A 7 8.92 -21.97 -15.47
N GLY A 8 9.85 -21.02 -15.46
CA GLY A 8 10.71 -20.76 -14.31
C GLY A 8 9.88 -20.51 -13.06
N ALA A 9 10.10 -21.30 -12.00
CA ALA A 9 9.44 -21.20 -10.71
C ALA A 9 9.74 -19.89 -9.93
N HIS A 10 10.26 -18.86 -10.61
CA HIS A 10 10.65 -17.57 -10.05
C HIS A 10 9.62 -16.46 -10.32
N TYR A 11 8.59 -16.70 -11.14
CA TYR A 11 7.50 -15.74 -11.33
C TYR A 11 6.58 -15.76 -10.10
N GLY A 12 6.32 -14.60 -9.52
CA GLY A 12 5.40 -14.44 -8.39
C GLY A 12 6.05 -14.44 -6.99
N LEU A 13 7.25 -15.00 -6.79
CA LEU A 13 7.90 -14.98 -5.47
C LEU A 13 8.15 -13.55 -4.95
N LYS A 14 8.56 -12.64 -5.84
CA LYS A 14 8.80 -11.23 -5.48
C LYS A 14 7.51 -10.54 -5.02
N ASP A 15 6.45 -10.65 -5.81
CA ASP A 15 5.16 -10.04 -5.50
C ASP A 15 4.53 -10.68 -4.25
N TRP A 16 4.67 -12.01 -4.12
CA TRP A 16 4.26 -12.74 -2.93
C TRP A 16 4.96 -12.22 -1.69
N LEU A 17 6.30 -12.13 -1.71
CA LEU A 17 7.09 -11.69 -0.56
C LEU A 17 6.77 -10.24 -0.20
N ALA A 18 6.70 -9.37 -1.20
CA ALA A 18 6.41 -7.97 -1.01
C ALA A 18 5.01 -7.76 -0.40
N GLN A 19 4.01 -8.53 -0.81
CA GLN A 19 2.68 -8.58 -0.16
C GLN A 19 2.74 -8.87 1.34
N ARG A 20 3.59 -9.82 1.78
CA ARG A 20 3.69 -10.20 3.20
C ARG A 20 4.43 -9.14 4.00
N ILE A 21 5.51 -8.59 3.44
CA ILE A 21 6.30 -7.54 4.10
C ILE A 21 5.45 -6.28 4.28
N THR A 22 4.74 -5.84 3.24
CA THR A 22 3.88 -4.66 3.35
C THR A 22 2.72 -4.88 4.31
N ALA A 23 2.10 -6.06 4.31
CA ALA A 23 1.06 -6.41 5.27
C ALA A 23 1.55 -6.38 6.72
N ALA A 24 2.71 -7.00 6.99
CA ALA A 24 3.30 -7.00 8.33
C ALA A 24 3.63 -5.59 8.81
N PHE A 25 4.19 -4.75 7.93
CA PHE A 25 4.45 -3.35 8.24
C PHE A 25 3.16 -2.56 8.52
N MET A 26 2.11 -2.76 7.71
CA MET A 26 0.81 -2.11 7.90
C MET A 26 0.17 -2.48 9.24
N VAL A 27 0.26 -3.74 9.66
CA VAL A 27 -0.20 -4.19 10.98
C VAL A 27 0.60 -3.51 12.09
N ALA A 28 1.93 -3.51 12.00
CA ALA A 28 2.79 -2.88 13.00
C ALA A 28 2.50 -1.37 13.15
N TYR A 29 2.35 -0.65 12.03
CA TYR A 29 1.97 0.76 12.04
C TYR A 29 0.59 1.00 12.66
N THR A 30 -0.39 0.16 12.32
CA THR A 30 -1.76 0.26 12.88
C THR A 30 -1.75 0.09 14.39
N LEU A 31 -0.99 -0.88 14.90
CA LEU A 31 -0.82 -1.10 16.34
C LEU A 31 -0.09 0.06 17.01
N LEU A 32 0.97 0.59 16.39
CA LEU A 32 1.68 1.76 16.88
C LEU A 32 0.72 2.95 17.03
N MET A 33 -0.06 3.27 15.99
CA MET A 33 -1.01 4.38 16.03
C MET A 33 -2.13 4.13 17.04
N ALA A 34 -2.61 2.90 17.19
CA ALA A 34 -3.61 2.57 18.21
C ALA A 34 -3.10 2.84 19.64
N VAL A 35 -1.80 2.67 19.89
CA VAL A 35 -1.17 3.02 21.16
C VAL A 35 -0.94 4.53 21.30
N LEU A 36 -0.57 5.24 20.23
CA LEU A 36 -0.22 6.67 20.30
C LEU A 36 -1.43 7.61 20.34
N ILE A 37 -2.52 7.28 19.64
CA ILE A 37 -3.72 8.14 19.53
C ILE A 37 -4.30 8.53 20.90
N PRO A 38 -4.43 7.63 21.89
CA PRO A 38 -4.90 7.97 23.24
C PRO A 38 -4.01 8.93 24.04
N PHE A 39 -2.82 9.29 23.53
CA PHE A 39 -1.95 10.30 24.13
C PHE A 39 -2.06 11.66 23.42
N ALA A 40 -2.75 11.74 22.28
CA ALA A 40 -2.99 12.97 21.52
C ALA A 40 -4.30 13.67 21.93
N ASN A 41 -4.45 13.95 23.23
CA ASN A 41 -5.76 14.27 23.84
C ASN A 41 -6.18 15.74 23.73
N ASP A 42 -5.32 16.61 23.20
CA ASP A 42 -5.56 18.06 23.09
C ASP A 42 -6.31 18.45 21.80
N GLY A 43 -7.20 17.57 21.32
CA GLY A 43 -8.00 17.76 20.12
C GLY A 43 -7.13 17.98 18.86
N TYR A 44 -7.33 19.10 18.17
CA TYR A 44 -6.59 19.42 16.95
C TYR A 44 -5.08 19.57 17.20
N GLU A 45 -4.68 20.25 18.28
CA GLU A 45 -3.26 20.52 18.55
C GLU A 45 -2.52 19.22 18.88
N GLY A 46 -3.08 18.38 19.76
CA GLY A 46 -2.51 17.08 20.08
C GLY A 46 -2.38 16.16 18.85
N TRP A 47 -3.37 16.16 17.96
CA TRP A 47 -3.29 15.42 16.70
C TRP A 47 -2.20 15.96 15.77
N ARG A 48 -2.14 17.29 15.60
CA ARG A 48 -1.13 17.93 14.76
C ARG A 48 0.28 17.63 15.28
N ASP A 49 0.50 17.74 16.57
CA ASP A 49 1.81 17.53 17.19
C ASP A 49 2.27 16.07 17.07
N LEU A 50 1.35 15.11 17.26
CA LEU A 50 1.62 13.69 17.01
C LEU A 50 2.05 13.45 15.56
N MET A 51 1.31 14.00 14.58
CA MET A 51 1.58 13.76 13.16
C MET A 51 2.76 14.58 12.61
N ALA A 52 3.09 15.72 13.25
CA ALA A 52 4.26 16.53 12.94
C ALA A 52 5.56 15.95 13.50
N ASN A 53 5.48 15.04 14.49
CA ASN A 53 6.63 14.32 14.99
C ASN A 53 7.38 13.61 13.85
N GLY A 54 8.69 13.86 13.72
CA GLY A 54 9.48 13.38 12.59
C GLY A 54 9.47 11.86 12.40
N PHE A 55 9.43 11.09 13.49
CA PHE A 55 9.35 9.63 13.43
C PHE A 55 7.97 9.17 12.97
N VAL A 56 6.90 9.66 13.60
CA VAL A 56 5.51 9.33 13.23
C VAL A 56 5.26 9.69 11.77
N ARG A 57 5.64 10.91 11.36
CA ARG A 57 5.55 11.39 9.98
C ARG A 57 6.23 10.44 8.99
N PHE A 58 7.44 9.98 9.30
CA PHE A 58 8.20 9.06 8.45
C PHE A 58 7.54 7.68 8.36
N VAL A 59 7.13 7.09 9.49
CA VAL A 59 6.50 5.76 9.48
C VAL A 59 5.09 5.79 8.85
N THR A 60 4.37 6.91 8.96
CA THR A 60 3.11 7.15 8.24
C THR A 60 3.34 7.19 6.74
N PHE A 61 4.40 7.86 6.28
CA PHE A 61 4.76 7.85 4.85
C PHE A 61 5.09 6.43 4.37
N LEU A 62 5.90 5.67 5.12
CA LEU A 62 6.19 4.26 4.80
C LEU A 62 4.94 3.38 4.81
N PHE A 63 3.97 3.65 5.69
CA PHE A 63 2.68 2.97 5.71
C PHE A 63 1.92 3.19 4.40
N ILE A 64 1.86 4.44 3.92
CA ILE A 64 1.21 4.77 2.65
C ILE A 64 1.89 4.05 1.49
N VAL A 65 3.22 4.09 1.41
CA VAL A 65 3.97 3.36 0.37
C VAL A 65 3.67 1.85 0.43
N SER A 66 3.67 1.28 1.64
CA SER A 66 3.34 -0.13 1.85
C SER A 66 1.93 -0.47 1.40
N LEU A 67 0.95 0.36 1.77
CA LEU A 67 -0.45 0.22 1.36
C LEU A 67 -0.61 0.33 -0.16
N CYS A 68 0.04 1.30 -0.81
CA CYS A 68 -0.02 1.44 -2.27
C CYS A 68 0.54 0.21 -2.98
N TYR A 69 1.68 -0.30 -2.50
CA TYR A 69 2.28 -1.50 -3.08
C TYR A 69 1.41 -2.75 -2.82
N HIS A 70 0.89 -2.90 -1.60
CA HIS A 70 -0.02 -3.98 -1.24
C HIS A 70 -1.29 -3.96 -2.11
N ALA A 71 -1.92 -2.80 -2.25
CA ALA A 71 -3.09 -2.62 -3.09
C ALA A 71 -2.78 -2.90 -4.57
N TRP A 72 -1.64 -2.44 -5.09
CA TRP A 72 -1.23 -2.71 -6.47
C TRP A 72 -1.21 -4.20 -6.78
N VAL A 73 -0.49 -5.00 -5.98
CA VAL A 73 -0.38 -6.44 -6.22
C VAL A 73 -1.75 -7.12 -6.05
N GLY A 74 -2.48 -6.82 -4.98
CA GLY A 74 -3.75 -7.49 -4.71
C GLY A 74 -4.83 -7.18 -5.75
N ILE A 75 -4.99 -5.92 -6.14
CA ILE A 75 -5.99 -5.50 -7.12
C ILE A 75 -5.63 -5.99 -8.52
N ARG A 76 -4.34 -5.99 -8.90
CA ARG A 76 -3.87 -6.57 -10.16
C ARG A 76 -4.26 -8.04 -10.27
N ASP A 77 -4.03 -8.81 -9.20
CA ASP A 77 -4.36 -10.24 -9.17
C ASP A 77 -5.88 -10.45 -9.30
N ILE A 78 -6.71 -9.64 -8.64
CA ILE A 78 -8.18 -9.65 -8.83
C ILE A 78 -8.56 -9.36 -10.29
N TRP A 79 -7.95 -8.36 -10.92
CA TRP A 79 -8.22 -8.06 -12.33
C TRP A 79 -7.85 -9.21 -13.25
N MET A 80 -6.70 -9.86 -13.03
CA MET A 80 -6.27 -11.02 -13.81
C MET A 80 -7.21 -12.21 -13.64
N ASP A 81 -7.71 -12.45 -12.42
CA ASP A 81 -8.55 -13.60 -12.10
C ASP A 81 -9.99 -13.43 -12.61
N TYR A 82 -10.58 -12.25 -12.45
CA TYR A 82 -12.02 -12.07 -12.64
C TYR A 82 -12.40 -11.28 -13.90
N VAL A 83 -11.53 -10.42 -14.42
CA VAL A 83 -11.86 -9.58 -15.60
C VAL A 83 -11.34 -10.24 -16.87
N LYS A 84 -12.23 -10.90 -17.61
CA LYS A 84 -11.87 -11.67 -18.81
C LYS A 84 -11.56 -10.80 -20.04
N PRO A 85 -12.36 -9.78 -20.40
CA PRO A 85 -12.08 -8.96 -21.58
C PRO A 85 -10.78 -8.17 -21.43
N THR A 86 -9.83 -8.38 -22.35
CA THR A 86 -8.47 -7.81 -22.25
C THR A 86 -8.47 -6.28 -22.20
N ALA A 87 -9.27 -5.63 -23.04
CA ALA A 87 -9.34 -4.16 -23.07
C ALA A 87 -9.80 -3.59 -21.72
N VAL A 88 -10.86 -4.17 -21.13
CA VAL A 88 -11.38 -3.74 -19.82
C VAL A 88 -10.33 -3.98 -18.73
N ARG A 89 -9.71 -5.17 -18.71
CA ARG A 89 -8.67 -5.50 -17.73
C ARG A 89 -7.50 -4.52 -17.80
N LEU A 90 -7.00 -4.20 -19.00
CA LEU A 90 -5.90 -3.26 -19.18
C LEU A 90 -6.27 -1.86 -18.70
N THR A 91 -7.46 -1.38 -19.07
CA THR A 91 -7.96 -0.08 -18.60
C THR A 91 -8.00 -0.02 -17.07
N LEU A 92 -8.52 -1.08 -16.41
CA LEU A 92 -8.55 -1.14 -14.94
C LEU A 92 -7.15 -1.13 -14.32
N HIS A 93 -6.17 -1.82 -14.90
CA HIS A 93 -4.78 -1.75 -14.43
C HIS A 93 -4.21 -0.33 -14.48
N VAL A 94 -4.44 0.38 -15.59
CA VAL A 94 -3.98 1.77 -15.76
C VAL A 94 -4.66 2.69 -14.76
N LEU A 95 -5.99 2.59 -14.60
CA LEU A 95 -6.73 3.39 -13.64
C LEU A 95 -6.30 3.12 -12.20
N THR A 96 -6.08 1.85 -11.83
CA THR A 96 -5.54 1.49 -10.51
C THR A 96 -4.16 2.11 -10.30
N ALA A 97 -3.24 1.99 -11.26
CA ALA A 97 -1.91 2.57 -11.14
C ALA A 97 -1.96 4.11 -10.97
N MET A 98 -2.75 4.79 -11.80
CA MET A 98 -2.92 6.25 -11.71
C MET A 98 -3.52 6.68 -10.36
N ALA A 99 -4.53 5.97 -9.86
CA ALA A 99 -5.14 6.25 -8.56
C ALA A 99 -4.13 6.09 -7.43
N LEU A 100 -3.36 5.00 -7.41
CA LEU A 100 -2.35 4.75 -6.37
C LEU A 100 -1.22 5.79 -6.39
N ILE A 101 -0.76 6.21 -7.58
CA ILE A 101 0.21 7.30 -7.72
C ILE A 101 -0.37 8.61 -7.18
N GLY A 102 -1.63 8.92 -7.52
CA GLY A 102 -2.34 10.09 -7.02
C GLY A 102 -2.45 10.09 -5.49
N TYR A 103 -2.82 8.95 -4.89
CA TYR A 103 -2.89 8.80 -3.44
C TYR A 103 -1.53 8.95 -2.78
N ALA A 104 -0.47 8.36 -3.32
CA ALA A 104 0.88 8.49 -2.78
C ALA A 104 1.36 9.95 -2.82
N GLY A 105 1.17 10.64 -3.95
CA GLY A 105 1.53 12.05 -4.11
C GLY A 105 0.74 12.98 -3.19
N TRP A 106 -0.57 12.77 -3.09
CA TRP A 106 -1.44 13.57 -2.22
C TRP A 106 -1.13 13.35 -0.75
N ALA A 107 -0.92 12.10 -0.33
CA ALA A 107 -0.51 11.78 1.04
C ALA A 107 0.86 12.41 1.39
N ALA A 108 1.84 12.32 0.49
CA ALA A 108 3.13 12.99 0.68
C ALA A 108 2.97 14.51 0.84
N GLN A 109 2.11 15.13 0.02
CA GLN A 109 1.81 16.56 0.11
C GLN A 109 1.16 16.92 1.46
N ILE A 110 0.22 16.13 1.96
CA ILE A 110 -0.43 16.35 3.27
C ILE A 110 0.60 16.23 4.39
N ILE A 111 1.31 15.11 4.43
CA ILE A 111 2.24 14.76 5.52
C ILE A 111 3.38 15.79 5.64
N TRP A 112 3.84 16.36 4.52
CA TRP A 112 4.95 17.31 4.52
C TRP A 112 4.53 18.79 4.65
N ARG A 113 3.23 19.07 4.70
CA ARG A 113 2.68 20.42 4.92
C ARG A 113 2.02 20.60 6.29
N LEU A 114 2.10 19.58 7.15
CA LEU A 114 1.67 19.63 8.55
C LEU A 114 2.46 20.66 9.37
#